data_AF-A0A0C3E6Q8-F1
#
_entry.id   AF-A0A0C3E6Q8-F1
#
_cell.length_a   1.000
_cell.length_b   1.000
_cell.length_c   1.000
_cell.angle_alpha   90.00
_cell.angle_beta   90.00
_cell.angle_gamma   90.00
#
_symmetry.space_group_name_H-M   'P 1'
#
loop_
_entity.id
_entity.type
_entity.pdbx_description
1 polymer ?
#
loop_
_entity_poly.entity_id
_entity_poly.type
_entity_poly.pdbx_seq_one_letter_code
_entity_poly.pdbx_strand_id
1 'polypeptide(L)'
;MASVPELLEVKQHAQDLLTIFSETCTVGFCHVDSKVEVLKGQWCTVCKEDEAYIKKYGKWKTFHMGSNSLCCQHIHHHYVLYQECCTEQSLKEHHHAVP
;
A
#
# COMPACT_ATOMS: atom_id res chain seq x y z
N MET A 1 -20.02 -12.39 32.63
CA MET A 1 -20.13 -12.68 31.19
C MET A 1 -19.44 -11.54 30.49
N ALA A 2 -18.25 -11.79 29.94
CA ALA A 2 -17.36 -10.75 29.42
C ALA A 2 -18.02 -10.05 28.22
N SER A 3 -18.03 -8.72 28.26
CA SER A 3 -18.50 -7.86 27.20
C SER A 3 -17.78 -8.19 25.90
N VAL A 4 -18.58 -8.42 24.86
CA VAL A 4 -18.14 -8.62 23.47
C VAL A 4 -17.20 -7.46 23.11
N PRO A 5 -15.98 -7.74 22.61
CA PRO A 5 -15.11 -6.66 22.20
C PRO A 5 -15.75 -5.98 20.99
N GLU A 6 -15.89 -4.66 21.12
CA GLU A 6 -16.15 -3.71 20.05
C GLU A 6 -15.22 -4.04 18.88
N LEU A 7 -15.75 -4.82 17.93
CA LEU A 7 -15.19 -5.01 16.62
C LEU A 7 -15.13 -3.61 16.02
N LEU A 8 -13.96 -2.99 16.12
CA LEU A 8 -13.54 -1.90 15.25
C LEU A 8 -14.02 -2.27 13.86
N GLU A 9 -15.07 -1.60 13.40
CA GLU A 9 -15.57 -1.70 12.05
C GLU A 9 -14.43 -1.20 11.15
N VAL A 10 -13.54 -2.12 10.76
CA VAL A 10 -12.49 -1.88 9.79
C VAL A 10 -13.23 -1.57 8.51
N LYS A 11 -13.43 -0.26 8.28
CA LYS A 11 -14.05 0.30 7.09
C LYS A 11 -13.56 -0.49 5.89
N GLN A 12 -14.46 -1.22 5.24
CA GLN A 12 -14.21 -2.03 4.04
C GLN A 12 -13.67 -1.23 2.84
N HIS A 13 -13.37 0.06 3.01
CA HIS A 13 -13.16 1.05 1.95
C HIS A 13 -11.78 1.02 1.28
N ALA A 14 -10.99 -0.04 1.46
CA ALA A 14 -9.67 -0.14 0.80
C ALA A 14 -9.11 -1.56 0.73
N GLN A 15 -9.93 -2.61 0.82
CA GLN A 15 -9.42 -3.99 0.67
C GLN A 15 -8.82 -4.23 -0.72
N ASP A 16 -9.38 -3.58 -1.74
CA ASP A 16 -8.84 -3.55 -3.08
C ASP A 16 -7.43 -2.95 -3.12
N LEU A 17 -7.13 -1.92 -2.31
CA LEU A 17 -5.77 -1.36 -2.25
C LEU A 17 -4.76 -2.38 -1.73
N LEU A 18 -5.19 -3.30 -0.85
CA LEU A 18 -4.31 -4.35 -0.33
C LEU A 18 -3.94 -5.42 -1.36
N THR A 19 -4.54 -5.39 -2.56
CA THR A 19 -4.11 -6.25 -3.67
C THR A 19 -2.74 -5.84 -4.23
N ILE A 20 -2.42 -4.54 -4.16
CA ILE A 20 -1.15 -3.96 -4.65
C ILE A 20 -0.27 -3.49 -3.48
N PHE A 21 -0.89 -3.02 -2.40
CA PHE A 21 -0.19 -2.49 -1.24
C PHE A 21 -0.15 -3.50 -0.11
N SER A 22 0.92 -3.47 0.67
CA SER A 22 0.96 -4.15 1.95
C SER A 22 -0.05 -3.52 2.92
N GLU A 23 -0.32 -4.23 4.01
CA GLU A 23 -0.88 -3.60 5.20
C GLU A 23 -0.02 -2.41 5.65
N THR A 24 -0.66 -1.48 6.36
CA THR A 24 0.05 -0.33 6.90
C THR A 24 1.10 -0.78 7.91
N CYS A 25 2.34 -0.38 7.71
CA CYS A 25 3.46 -0.69 8.57
C CYS A 25 4.26 0.56 8.93
N THR A 26 5.03 0.44 10.01
CA THR A 26 5.95 1.48 10.45
C THR A 26 7.37 1.04 10.11
N VAL A 27 8.11 1.88 9.40
CA VAL A 27 9.46 1.60 8.93
C VAL A 27 10.41 2.68 9.42
N GLY A 28 11.54 2.27 10.00
CA GLY A 28 12.66 3.15 10.31
C GLY A 28 13.61 3.21 9.13
N PHE A 29 13.81 4.40 8.58
CA PHE A 29 14.79 4.66 7.54
C PHE A 29 16.02 5.35 8.13
N CYS A 30 17.16 4.69 8.02
CA CYS A 30 18.44 5.24 8.48
C CYS A 30 19.03 6.13 7.39
N HIS A 31 19.22 7.40 7.72
CA HIS A 31 19.97 8.34 6.90
C HIS A 31 21.48 8.20 7.15
N VAL A 32 22.28 8.67 6.20
CA VAL A 32 23.76 8.63 6.27
C VAL A 32 24.29 9.35 7.51
N ASP A 33 23.56 10.33 8.02
CA ASP A 33 23.84 11.11 9.24
C ASP A 33 23.52 10.34 10.54
N SER A 34 23.24 9.03 10.48
CA SER A 34 22.78 8.19 11.61
C SER A 34 21.43 8.60 12.23
N LYS A 35 20.73 9.57 11.64
CA LYS A 35 19.35 9.89 11.98
C LYS A 35 18.42 8.81 11.43
N VAL A 36 17.53 8.32 12.30
CA VAL A 36 16.48 7.37 11.92
C VAL A 36 15.17 8.13 11.80
N GLU A 37 14.60 8.15 10.60
CA GLU A 37 13.25 8.67 10.38
C GLU A 37 12.26 7.50 10.43
N VAL A 38 11.30 7.57 11.36
CA VAL A 38 10.29 6.53 11.54
C VAL A 38 9.00 6.98 10.87
N LEU A 39 8.56 6.22 9.88
CA LEU A 39 7.42 6.58 9.04
C LEU A 39 6.38 5.47 9.02
N LYS A 40 5.12 5.88 9.00
CA LYS A 40 3.97 5.00 8.85
C LYS A 40 3.41 5.11 7.43
N GLY A 41 3.20 3.98 6.77
CA GLY A 41 2.79 3.92 5.37
C GLY A 41 2.65 2.49 4.87
N GLN A 42 2.63 2.32 3.56
CA GLN A 42 2.43 1.03 2.91
C GLN A 42 3.47 0.80 1.82
N TRP A 43 3.83 -0.46 1.60
CA TRP A 43 4.69 -0.84 0.48
C TRP A 43 3.84 -1.17 -0.73
N CYS A 44 4.18 -0.65 -1.91
CA CYS A 44 3.73 -1.29 -3.14
C CYS A 44 4.52 -2.61 -3.29
N THR A 45 3.83 -3.75 -3.29
CA THR A 45 4.48 -5.08 -3.36
C THR A 45 5.20 -5.25 -4.70
N VAL A 46 4.53 -4.85 -5.79
CA VAL A 46 5.08 -4.90 -7.16
C VAL A 46 6.40 -4.11 -7.27
N CYS A 47 6.41 -2.83 -6.90
CA CYS A 47 7.64 -2.03 -6.99
C CYS A 47 8.72 -2.46 -6.00
N LYS A 48 8.33 -3.00 -4.84
CA LYS A 48 9.28 -3.48 -3.83
C LYS A 48 10.00 -4.76 -4.25
N GLU A 49 9.44 -5.52 -5.18
CA GLU A 49 10.04 -6.73 -5.74
C GLU A 49 10.80 -6.47 -7.05
N ASP A 50 10.60 -5.30 -7.68
CA ASP A 50 11.35 -4.87 -8.85
C ASP A 50 12.76 -4.38 -8.49
N GLU A 51 13.74 -5.28 -8.61
CA GLU A 51 15.15 -4.98 -8.35
C GLU A 51 15.71 -3.87 -9.25
N ALA A 52 15.27 -3.76 -10.50
CA ALA A 52 15.75 -2.72 -11.42
C ALA A 52 15.24 -1.34 -10.99
N TYR A 53 13.97 -1.26 -10.58
CA TYR A 53 13.38 -0.05 -10.02
C TYR A 53 14.07 0.36 -8.72
N ILE A 54 14.29 -0.58 -7.79
CA ILE A 54 14.99 -0.33 -6.53
C ILE A 54 16.42 0.14 -6.77
N LYS A 55 17.13 -0.49 -7.72
CA LYS A 55 18.50 -0.09 -8.06
C LYS A 55 18.54 1.33 -8.64
N LYS A 56 17.53 1.74 -9.40
CA LYS A 56 17.46 3.06 -10.04
C LYS A 56 17.02 4.17 -9.09
N TYR A 57 16.01 3.92 -8.27
CA TYR A 57 15.32 4.97 -7.49
C TYR A 57 15.45 4.80 -5.97
N GLY A 58 15.92 3.64 -5.51
CA GLY A 58 16.02 3.29 -4.11
C GLY A 58 14.73 2.70 -3.54
N LYS A 59 14.88 1.83 -2.53
CA LYS A 59 13.76 1.13 -1.89
C LYS A 59 12.74 2.08 -1.24
N TRP A 60 13.19 3.22 -0.72
CA TRP A 60 12.28 4.24 -0.17
C TRP A 60 11.16 4.64 -1.14
N LYS A 61 11.45 4.71 -2.44
CA LYS A 61 10.47 5.13 -3.45
C LYS A 61 9.34 4.14 -3.68
N THR A 62 9.41 2.95 -3.10
CA THR A 62 8.34 1.94 -3.13
C THR A 62 7.49 1.97 -1.84
N PHE A 63 7.85 2.83 -0.89
CA PHE A 63 7.10 3.10 0.32
C PHE A 63 6.25 4.35 0.14
N HIS A 64 4.94 4.19 0.27
CA HIS A 64 3.98 5.25 0.10
C HIS A 64 3.46 5.69 1.47
N MET A 65 3.70 6.96 1.77
CA MET A 65 3.16 7.63 2.94
C MET A 65 1.98 8.48 2.53
N GLY A 66 0.95 8.55 3.36
CA GLY A 66 -0.15 9.49 3.19
C GLY A 66 -1.48 8.84 2.83
N SER A 67 -2.31 9.59 2.10
CA SER A 67 -3.72 9.26 1.88
C SER A 67 -3.92 8.26 0.73
N ASN A 68 -5.08 7.57 0.79
CA ASN A 68 -5.50 6.64 -0.26
C ASN A 68 -5.49 7.24 -1.67
N SER A 69 -5.68 8.56 -1.81
CA SER A 69 -5.63 9.25 -3.12
C SER A 69 -4.27 9.14 -3.81
N LEU A 70 -3.16 9.16 -3.06
CA LEU A 70 -1.83 8.97 -3.64
C LEU A 70 -1.59 7.50 -3.99
N CYS A 71 -2.12 6.57 -3.17
CA CYS A 71 -2.09 5.14 -3.46
C CYS A 71 -2.89 4.80 -4.72
N CYS A 72 -4.09 5.37 -4.89
CA CYS A 72 -4.91 5.21 -6.10
C CYS A 72 -4.20 5.71 -7.36
N GLN A 73 -3.58 6.90 -7.31
CA GLN A 73 -2.79 7.41 -8.43
C GLN A 73 -1.61 6.49 -8.76
N HIS A 74 -0.97 5.91 -7.76
CA HIS A 74 0.09 4.93 -7.98
C HIS A 74 -0.44 3.64 -8.63
N ILE A 75 -1.61 3.16 -8.22
CA ILE A 75 -2.26 1.97 -8.80
C ILE A 75 -2.52 2.15 -10.30
N HIS A 76 -2.72 3.36 -10.81
CA HIS A 76 -2.83 3.57 -12.26
C HIS A 76 -1.63 3.02 -13.05
N HIS A 77 -0.42 3.03 -12.46
CA HIS A 77 0.76 2.39 -13.07
C HIS A 77 0.73 0.86 -13.06
N HIS A 78 -0.08 0.27 -12.18
CA HIS A 78 -0.26 -1.17 -11.99
C HIS A 78 -1.69 -1.62 -12.28
N TYR A 79 -2.46 -0.82 -13.03
CA TYR A 79 -3.92 -0.98 -13.12
C TYR A 79 -4.34 -2.36 -13.63
N VAL A 80 -3.63 -2.91 -14.61
CA VAL A 80 -3.91 -4.25 -15.16
C VAL A 80 -3.82 -5.31 -14.08
N LEU A 81 -2.72 -5.33 -13.31
CA LEU A 81 -2.52 -6.30 -12.24
C LEU A 81 -3.51 -6.08 -11.08
N TYR A 82 -3.80 -4.81 -10.76
CA TYR A 82 -4.82 -4.46 -9.77
C TYR A 82 -6.20 -5.00 -10.15
N GLN A 83 -6.62 -4.82 -11.40
CA GLN A 83 -7.89 -5.30 -11.92
C GLN A 83 -7.97 -6.83 -11.90
N GLU A 84 -6.90 -7.53 -12.29
CA GLU A 84 -6.81 -8.99 -12.21
C GLU A 84 -6.98 -9.48 -10.77
N CYS A 85 -6.23 -8.90 -9.82
CA CYS A 85 -6.33 -9.25 -8.41
C CYS A 85 -7.70 -8.94 -7.81
N CYS A 86 -8.32 -7.81 -8.18
CA CYS A 86 -9.67 -7.48 -7.73
C CYS A 86 -10.69 -8.48 -8.27
N THR A 87 -10.57 -8.87 -9.54
CA THR A 87 -11.46 -9.86 -10.16
C THR A 87 -11.32 -11.23 -9.50
N GLU A 88 -10.09 -11.70 -9.28
CA GLU A 88 -9.80 -12.99 -8.63
C GLU A 88 -10.38 -13.04 -7.21
N GLN A 89 -10.25 -11.95 -6.46
CA GLN A 89 -10.72 -11.86 -5.08
C GLN A 89 -12.20 -11.43 -4.97
N SER A 90 -12.90 -11.27 -6.09
CA SER A 90 -14.29 -10.76 -6.13
C SER A 90 -14.45 -9.42 -5.39
N LEU A 91 -13.41 -8.58 -5.44
CA LEU A 91 -13.40 -7.25 -4.85
C LEU A 91 -13.88 -6.21 -5.87
N LYS A 92 -14.61 -5.22 -5.36
CA LYS A 92 -15.02 -4.08 -6.18
C LYS A 92 -13.85 -3.10 -6.27
N GLU A 93 -13.45 -2.77 -7.50
CA GLU A 93 -12.45 -1.73 -7.75
C GLU A 93 -12.88 -0.39 -7.13
N HIS A 94 -11.94 0.30 -6.49
CA HIS A 94 -12.17 1.63 -5.95
C HIS A 94 -12.25 2.63 -7.12
N HIS A 95 -13.31 3.43 -7.15
CA HIS A 95 -13.60 4.35 -8.25
C HIS A 95 -12.54 5.43 -8.52
N HIS A 96 -11.57 5.66 -7.61
CA HIS A 96 -10.44 6.57 -7.80
C HIS A 96 -9.19 5.85 -8.34
N ALA A 97 -9.13 4.52 -8.24
CA ALA A 97 -8.05 3.68 -8.75
C ALA A 97 -8.31 3.22 -10.20
N VAL A 98 -9.51 3.46 -10.71
CA VAL A 98 -9.84 3.33 -12.13
C VAL A 98 -9.28 4.56 -12.87
N PRO A 99 -8.49 4.39 -13.94
CA PRO A 99 -7.91 5.49 -14.73
C PRO A 99 -8.92 6.27 -15.57
#